data_AF-A0A535M680-F1
#
_entry.id   AF-A0A535M680-F1
#
_cell.length_a   1.000
_cell.length_b   1.000
_cell.length_c   1.000
_cell.angle_alpha   90.00
_cell.angle_beta   90.00
_cell.angle_gamma   90.00
#
_symmetry.space_group_name_H-M   'P 1'
#
loop_
_entity.id
_entity.type
_entity.pdbx_description
1 polymer ?
#
loop_
_entity_poly.entity_id
_entity_poly.type
_entity_poly.pdbx_seq_one_letter_code
_entity_poly.pdbx_strand_id
1 'polypeptide(L)'
;MSETELQAWDWGVLFAILSLDLSGPFLPDIGLGVDRPEVLRSIARDYMTGWEKPNTLRKSGRETANQVLLMEALAGVDREFGAPSVETLRQLAREAAQPSIRLNVSWIVLLQDFDDHAKVAPPPVPRAKLDAFRKAFEGYLLRTDPASERLEAAAAAGPSSDWDRRLCAPGAFYPPDPPNVGFDAAPFLRRIITRAASRDLWQTIDQSLTRDDVARLAEWGQAFVPNVAVRLAHPDTG
;
A
#
# COMPACT_ATOMS: atom_id res chain seq x y z
N MET A 1 -2.31 5.83 -19.99
CA MET A 1 -2.19 4.36 -20.03
C MET A 1 -3.58 3.80 -20.25
N SER A 2 -3.73 2.76 -21.07
CA SER A 2 -4.98 2.00 -21.16
C SER A 2 -5.27 1.29 -19.83
N GLU A 3 -6.52 0.84 -19.60
CA GLU A 3 -6.89 0.05 -18.43
C GLU A 3 -6.06 -1.24 -18.30
N THR A 4 -5.75 -1.86 -19.43
CA THR A 4 -4.85 -3.02 -19.54
C THR A 4 -3.40 -2.68 -19.19
N GLU A 5 -2.89 -1.51 -19.59
CA GLU A 5 -1.55 -1.03 -19.23
C GLU A 5 -1.46 -0.69 -17.72
N LEU A 6 -2.54 -0.16 -17.13
CA LEU A 6 -2.64 0.07 -15.68
C LEU A 6 -2.63 -1.26 -14.93
N GLN A 7 -3.46 -2.23 -15.32
CA GLN A 7 -3.46 -3.55 -14.70
C GLN A 7 -2.10 -4.25 -14.78
N ALA A 8 -1.40 -4.16 -15.92
CA ALA A 8 -0.06 -4.72 -16.04
C ALA A 8 0.91 -4.07 -15.04
N TRP A 9 0.92 -2.73 -14.95
CA TRP A 9 1.77 -1.99 -14.02
C TRP A 9 1.53 -2.39 -12.55
N ASP A 10 0.27 -2.54 -12.17
CA ASP A 10 -0.16 -2.95 -10.83
C ASP A 10 0.44 -4.31 -10.44
N TRP A 11 0.40 -5.27 -11.36
CA TRP A 11 1.03 -6.58 -11.20
C TRP A 11 2.56 -6.48 -11.18
N GLY A 12 3.15 -5.66 -12.04
CA GLY A 12 4.60 -5.38 -12.04
C GLY A 12 5.09 -4.87 -10.69
N VAL A 13 4.38 -3.92 -10.08
CA VAL A 13 4.71 -3.39 -8.75
C VAL A 13 4.55 -4.47 -7.68
N LEU A 14 3.44 -5.20 -7.68
CA LEU A 14 3.20 -6.26 -6.68
C LEU A 14 4.28 -7.35 -6.74
N PHE A 15 4.58 -7.88 -7.92
CA PHE A 15 5.61 -8.91 -8.06
C PHE A 15 7.02 -8.37 -7.82
N ALA A 16 7.29 -7.10 -8.10
CA ALA A 16 8.55 -6.47 -7.70
C ALA A 16 8.70 -6.48 -6.17
N ILE A 17 7.67 -6.11 -5.41
CA ILE A 17 7.66 -6.18 -3.94
C ILE A 17 7.90 -7.62 -3.47
N LEU A 18 7.12 -8.58 -3.98
CA LEU A 18 7.19 -9.98 -3.55
C LEU A 18 8.50 -10.68 -3.93
N SER A 19 9.23 -10.15 -4.92
CA SER A 19 10.54 -10.68 -5.34
C SER A 19 11.69 -10.31 -4.39
N LEU A 20 11.50 -9.28 -3.55
CA LEU A 20 12.49 -8.78 -2.61
C LEU A 20 12.48 -9.61 -1.32
N ASP A 21 13.66 -9.78 -0.71
CA ASP A 21 13.76 -10.45 0.59
C ASP A 21 13.04 -9.65 1.69
N LEU A 22 13.01 -8.31 1.55
CA LEU A 22 12.29 -7.39 2.44
C LEU A 22 10.83 -7.79 2.66
N SER A 23 10.15 -8.37 1.67
CA SER A 23 8.73 -8.69 1.76
C SER A 23 8.41 -9.89 2.66
N GLY A 24 9.35 -10.81 2.84
CA GLY A 24 9.13 -12.09 3.53
C GLY A 24 8.52 -11.95 4.93
N PRO A 25 9.09 -11.12 5.82
CA PRO A 25 8.56 -10.89 7.16
C PRO A 25 7.17 -10.22 7.21
N PHE A 26 6.70 -9.64 6.11
CA PHE A 26 5.44 -8.88 6.04
C PHE A 26 4.33 -9.60 5.27
N LEU A 27 4.59 -10.80 4.73
CA LEU A 27 3.56 -11.56 4.03
C LEU A 27 2.31 -11.82 4.90
N PRO A 28 2.42 -12.15 6.21
CA PRO A 28 1.24 -12.27 7.07
C PRO A 28 0.49 -10.94 7.24
N ASP A 29 1.21 -9.82 7.35
CA ASP A 29 0.64 -8.48 7.54
C ASP A 29 -0.18 -8.03 6.31
N ILE A 30 0.12 -8.57 5.13
CA ILE A 30 -0.61 -8.30 3.87
C ILE A 30 -1.60 -9.41 3.51
N GLY A 31 -1.89 -10.34 4.42
CA GLY A 31 -2.88 -11.40 4.23
C GLY A 31 -2.40 -12.60 3.40
N LEU A 32 -1.09 -12.73 3.17
CA LEU A 32 -0.46 -13.88 2.53
C LEU A 32 0.20 -14.76 3.60
N GLY A 33 -0.61 -15.58 4.28
CA GLY A 33 -0.11 -16.62 5.18
C GLY A 33 0.44 -17.81 4.40
N VAL A 34 1.67 -17.71 3.90
CA VAL A 34 2.35 -18.80 3.17
C VAL A 34 3.42 -19.45 4.04
N ASP A 35 3.41 -20.78 4.11
CA ASP A 35 4.39 -21.54 4.91
C ASP A 35 5.81 -21.55 4.27
N ARG A 36 5.89 -21.24 2.97
CA ARG A 36 7.10 -21.27 2.15
C ARG A 36 7.30 -19.95 1.40
N PRO A 37 7.61 -18.84 2.09
CA PRO A 37 7.74 -17.51 1.49
C PRO A 37 8.81 -17.43 0.39
N GLU A 38 9.82 -18.29 0.43
CA GLU A 38 10.87 -18.41 -0.58
C GLU A 38 10.34 -18.92 -1.93
N VAL A 39 9.32 -19.78 -1.95
CA VAL A 39 8.71 -20.29 -3.19
C VAL A 39 7.91 -19.18 -3.87
N LEU A 40 7.14 -18.41 -3.10
CA LEU A 40 6.43 -17.22 -3.62
C LEU A 40 7.42 -16.20 -4.18
N ARG A 41 8.54 -15.98 -3.49
CA ARG A 41 9.61 -15.10 -3.95
C ARG A 41 10.24 -15.59 -5.25
N SER A 42 10.46 -16.89 -5.39
CA SER A 42 10.98 -17.48 -6.64
C SER A 42 10.04 -17.22 -7.80
N ILE A 43 8.74 -17.50 -7.63
CA ILE A 43 7.71 -17.24 -8.66
C ILE A 43 7.71 -15.75 -9.04
N ALA A 44 7.81 -14.86 -8.05
CA ALA A 44 7.88 -13.43 -8.28
C ALA A 44 9.15 -13.00 -9.05
N ARG A 45 10.30 -13.60 -8.74
CA ARG A 45 11.56 -13.35 -9.46
C ARG A 45 11.49 -13.84 -10.91
N ASP A 46 10.86 -14.98 -11.15
CA ASP A 46 10.67 -15.52 -12.50
C ASP A 46 9.79 -14.59 -13.34
N TYR A 47 8.66 -14.14 -12.77
CA TYR A 47 7.81 -13.12 -13.38
C TYR A 47 8.59 -11.83 -13.69
N MET A 48 9.32 -11.30 -12.71
CA MET A 48 10.09 -10.06 -12.85
C MET A 48 11.27 -10.17 -13.82
N THR A 49 11.78 -11.36 -14.08
CA THR A 49 12.82 -11.60 -15.09
C THR A 49 12.25 -11.51 -16.50
N GLY A 50 11.03 -11.98 -16.71
CA GLY A 50 10.29 -11.84 -17.97
C GLY A 50 9.60 -10.48 -18.14
N TRP A 51 9.43 -9.73 -17.04
CA TRP A 51 8.74 -8.44 -17.04
C TRP A 51 9.49 -7.39 -17.86
N GLU A 52 8.83 -6.89 -18.90
CA GLU A 52 9.40 -5.84 -19.74
C GLU A 52 9.04 -4.44 -19.26
N LYS A 53 10.03 -3.54 -19.31
CA LYS A 53 9.79 -2.12 -19.10
C LYS A 53 8.81 -1.59 -20.17
N PRO A 54 7.97 -0.60 -19.81
CA PRO A 54 7.05 0.03 -20.75
C PRO A 54 7.66 0.69 -22.01
N ASN A 55 8.98 0.65 -22.23
CA ASN A 55 9.64 1.33 -23.35
C ASN A 55 10.42 0.42 -24.33
N THR A 56 10.48 -0.91 -24.14
CA THR A 56 11.37 -1.79 -24.94
C THR A 56 10.70 -2.55 -26.10
N LEU A 57 9.41 -2.91 -26.01
CA LEU A 57 8.65 -3.56 -27.13
C LEU A 57 7.55 -2.70 -27.78
N ARG A 58 7.09 -3.10 -28.98
CA ARG A 58 5.85 -2.58 -29.61
C ARG A 58 4.63 -2.94 -28.75
N LYS A 59 3.71 -1.99 -28.55
CA LYS A 59 2.57 -2.08 -27.58
C LYS A 59 1.82 -3.42 -27.59
N SER A 60 1.37 -3.90 -28.75
CA SER A 60 0.52 -5.11 -28.84
C SER A 60 1.24 -6.43 -28.51
N GLY A 61 2.54 -6.52 -28.80
CA GLY A 61 3.34 -7.70 -28.45
C GLY A 61 3.61 -7.80 -26.95
N ARG A 62 3.77 -6.63 -26.29
CA ARG A 62 4.06 -6.55 -24.86
C ARG A 62 2.89 -6.96 -23.98
N GLU A 63 1.68 -6.49 -24.30
CA GLU A 63 0.48 -6.84 -23.52
C GLU A 63 0.26 -8.35 -23.49
N THR A 64 0.44 -9.01 -24.64
CA THR A 64 0.31 -10.48 -24.74
C THR A 64 1.39 -11.20 -23.92
N ALA A 65 2.66 -10.79 -24.03
CA ALA A 65 3.75 -11.42 -23.29
C ALA A 65 3.60 -11.27 -21.77
N ASN A 66 3.26 -10.06 -21.28
CA ASN A 66 3.04 -9.81 -19.86
C ASN A 66 1.83 -10.59 -19.32
N GLN A 67 0.79 -10.76 -20.14
CA GLN A 67 -0.39 -11.54 -19.75
C GLN A 67 -0.06 -13.04 -19.63
N VAL A 68 0.74 -13.60 -20.55
CA VAL A 68 1.18 -15.00 -20.46
C VAL A 68 2.03 -15.22 -19.20
N LEU A 69 3.02 -14.36 -18.96
CA LEU A 69 3.86 -14.43 -17.75
C LEU A 69 3.03 -14.32 -16.46
N LEU A 70 2.03 -13.43 -16.45
CA LEU A 70 1.13 -13.29 -15.31
C LEU A 70 0.32 -14.56 -15.08
N MET A 71 -0.24 -15.16 -16.14
CA MET A 71 -0.99 -16.40 -16.04
C MET A 71 -0.12 -17.56 -15.53
N GLU A 72 1.13 -17.67 -15.99
CA GLU A 72 2.09 -18.66 -15.50
C GLU A 72 2.43 -18.46 -14.02
N ALA A 73 2.69 -17.22 -13.61
CA ALA A 73 2.97 -16.89 -12.22
C ALA A 73 1.79 -17.20 -11.30
N LEU A 74 0.56 -16.79 -11.68
CA LEU A 74 -0.64 -17.08 -10.90
C LEU A 74 -0.95 -18.58 -10.86
N ALA A 75 -0.71 -19.33 -11.94
CA ALA A 75 -0.83 -20.79 -11.93
C ALA A 75 0.21 -21.46 -11.02
N GLY A 76 1.42 -20.90 -10.93
CA GLY A 76 2.44 -21.33 -9.97
C GLY A 76 1.98 -21.10 -8.52
N VAL A 77 1.42 -19.93 -8.24
CA VAL A 77 0.87 -19.60 -6.91
C VAL A 77 -0.31 -20.50 -6.55
N ASP A 78 -1.24 -20.74 -7.47
CA ASP A 78 -2.38 -21.63 -7.26
C ASP A 78 -1.91 -23.05 -6.92
N ARG A 79 -0.90 -23.56 -7.63
CA ARG A 79 -0.35 -24.90 -7.39
C ARG A 79 0.29 -25.04 -6.01
N GLU A 80 1.03 -24.03 -5.57
CA GLU A 80 1.83 -24.10 -4.33
C GLU A 80 1.06 -23.68 -3.08
N PHE A 81 0.09 -22.78 -3.23
CA PHE A 81 -0.61 -22.12 -2.11
C PHE A 81 -2.14 -22.10 -2.24
N GLY A 82 -2.68 -22.43 -3.43
CA GLY A 82 -4.11 -22.50 -3.70
C GLY A 82 -4.76 -21.19 -4.15
N ALA A 83 -5.99 -21.34 -4.66
CA ALA A 83 -6.81 -20.25 -5.19
C ALA A 83 -7.01 -19.06 -4.24
N PRO A 84 -7.12 -19.22 -2.90
CA PRO A 84 -7.24 -18.09 -1.99
C PRO A 84 -6.05 -17.12 -2.07
N SER A 85 -4.81 -17.64 -2.17
CA SER A 85 -3.62 -16.79 -2.30
C SER A 85 -3.61 -16.03 -3.62
N VAL A 86 -4.07 -16.65 -4.71
CA VAL A 86 -4.25 -15.97 -6.00
C VAL A 86 -5.24 -14.82 -5.88
N GLU A 87 -6.36 -15.01 -5.18
CA GLU A 87 -7.35 -13.95 -4.99
C GLU A 87 -6.81 -12.81 -4.12
N THR A 88 -6.07 -13.13 -3.05
CA THR A 88 -5.34 -12.12 -2.27
C THR A 88 -4.38 -11.34 -3.16
N LEU A 89 -3.60 -11.99 -4.03
CA LEU A 89 -2.71 -11.29 -4.96
C LEU A 89 -3.47 -10.36 -5.92
N ARG A 90 -4.64 -10.78 -6.42
CA ARG A 90 -5.49 -9.91 -7.27
C ARG A 90 -5.94 -8.67 -6.51
N GLN A 91 -6.36 -8.84 -5.25
CA GLN A 91 -6.72 -7.70 -4.41
C GLN A 91 -5.52 -6.79 -4.19
N LEU A 92 -4.38 -7.34 -3.81
CA LEU A 92 -3.15 -6.59 -3.54
C LEU A 92 -2.64 -5.83 -4.76
N ALA A 93 -2.73 -6.40 -5.96
CA ALA A 93 -2.30 -5.74 -7.19
C ALA A 93 -3.09 -4.45 -7.42
N ARG A 94 -4.42 -4.52 -7.32
CA ARG A 94 -5.31 -3.33 -7.42
C ARG A 94 -4.98 -2.28 -6.36
N GLU A 95 -4.49 -2.70 -5.19
CA GLU A 95 -4.16 -1.82 -4.08
C GLU A 95 -2.79 -1.15 -4.20
N ALA A 96 -1.82 -1.79 -4.86
CA ALA A 96 -0.44 -1.35 -4.95
C ALA A 96 -0.25 -0.04 -5.74
N ALA A 97 -1.07 0.22 -6.77
CA ALA A 97 -0.82 1.30 -7.72
C ALA A 97 -1.73 2.55 -7.62
N GLN A 98 -2.75 2.54 -6.75
CA GLN A 98 -3.70 3.66 -6.72
C GLN A 98 -3.02 4.99 -6.36
N PRO A 99 -3.37 6.16 -6.92
CA PRO A 99 -2.75 7.43 -6.53
C PRO A 99 -3.19 7.87 -5.12
N SER A 100 -2.31 7.64 -4.15
CA SER A 100 -2.18 8.35 -2.87
C SER A 100 -3.12 8.04 -1.69
N ILE A 101 -2.44 7.69 -0.59
CA ILE A 101 -2.86 7.81 0.82
C ILE A 101 -2.73 9.27 1.31
N ARG A 102 -2.81 10.28 0.42
CA ARG A 102 -2.58 11.69 0.82
C ARG A 102 -3.62 12.15 1.84
N LEU A 103 -4.81 11.57 1.81
CA LEU A 103 -5.85 11.81 2.82
C LEU A 103 -5.50 11.21 4.18
N ASN A 104 -4.92 9.99 4.27
CA ASN A 104 -4.68 9.40 5.59
C ASN A 104 -3.46 10.00 6.29
N VAL A 105 -2.41 10.44 5.60
CA VAL A 105 -1.21 10.98 6.27
C VAL A 105 -1.55 12.23 7.08
N SER A 106 -2.33 13.17 6.52
CA SER A 106 -2.72 14.38 7.26
C SER A 106 -3.61 14.07 8.47
N TRP A 107 -4.49 13.07 8.36
CA TRP A 107 -5.30 12.60 9.49
C TRP A 107 -4.47 11.88 10.55
N ILE A 108 -3.52 11.03 10.15
CA ILE A 108 -2.64 10.32 11.08
C ILE A 108 -1.81 11.32 11.89
N VAL A 109 -1.20 12.30 11.24
CA VAL A 109 -0.43 13.36 11.91
C VAL A 109 -1.32 14.16 12.86
N LEU A 110 -2.49 14.61 12.39
CA LEU A 110 -3.45 15.33 13.22
C LEU A 110 -3.86 14.53 14.48
N LEU A 111 -3.95 13.21 14.35
CA LEU A 111 -4.43 12.35 15.42
C LEU A 111 -3.33 11.92 16.39
N GLN A 112 -2.08 11.79 15.92
CA GLN A 112 -0.91 11.60 16.78
C GLN A 112 -0.74 12.78 17.75
N ASP A 113 -1.00 14.00 17.28
CA ASP A 113 -0.85 15.23 18.06
C ASP A 113 -2.20 15.76 18.60
N PHE A 114 -3.26 14.94 18.55
CA PHE A 114 -4.63 15.37 18.84
C PHE A 114 -4.78 16.00 20.22
N ASP A 115 -4.24 15.36 21.26
CA ASP A 115 -4.37 15.83 22.64
C ASP A 115 -3.63 17.15 22.86
N ASP A 116 -2.54 17.40 22.12
CA ASP A 116 -1.80 18.65 22.20
C ASP A 116 -2.54 19.77 21.47
N HIS A 117 -3.10 19.50 20.29
CA HIS A 117 -3.94 20.46 19.58
C HIS A 117 -5.25 20.78 20.35
N ALA A 118 -5.87 19.77 20.98
CA ALA A 118 -7.10 19.95 21.74
C ALA A 118 -6.93 20.79 23.01
N LYS A 119 -5.71 20.85 23.58
CA LYS A 119 -5.37 21.77 24.69
C LYS A 119 -5.37 23.23 24.23
N VAL A 120 -5.02 23.50 22.97
CA VAL A 120 -4.97 24.85 22.40
C VAL A 120 -6.37 25.31 22.00
N ALA A 121 -7.09 24.48 21.25
CA ALA A 121 -8.49 24.71 20.92
C ALA A 121 -9.23 23.37 20.84
N PRO A 122 -10.32 23.17 21.59
CA PRO A 122 -11.05 21.91 21.54
C PRO A 122 -11.75 21.75 20.17
N PRO A 123 -11.77 20.55 19.59
CA PRO A 123 -12.46 20.30 18.34
C PRO A 123 -13.98 20.48 18.47
N PRO A 124 -14.66 21.08 17.48
CA PRO A 124 -16.08 21.43 17.56
C PRO A 124 -17.01 20.23 17.27
N VAL A 125 -16.77 19.10 17.94
CA VAL A 125 -17.51 17.83 17.83
C VAL A 125 -17.86 17.33 19.24
N PRO A 126 -19.03 16.70 19.47
CA PRO A 126 -19.41 16.15 20.77
C PRO A 126 -18.37 15.19 21.36
N ARG A 127 -18.10 15.29 22.66
CA ARG A 127 -17.07 14.51 23.35
C ARG A 127 -17.20 12.99 23.17
N ALA A 128 -18.42 12.45 23.29
CA ALA A 128 -18.66 11.01 23.12
C ALA A 128 -18.27 10.50 21.72
N LYS A 129 -18.49 11.31 20.67
CA LYS A 129 -18.11 10.99 19.29
C LYS A 129 -16.59 11.05 19.10
N LEU A 130 -15.94 12.05 19.72
CA LEU A 130 -14.49 12.17 19.74
C LEU A 130 -13.82 10.99 20.44
N ASP A 131 -14.35 10.54 21.58
CA ASP A 131 -13.81 9.40 22.32
C ASP A 131 -13.94 8.08 21.52
N ALA A 132 -15.08 7.87 20.84
CA ALA A 132 -15.27 6.73 19.95
C ALA A 132 -14.28 6.75 18.77
N PHE A 133 -14.12 7.92 18.15
CA PHE A 133 -13.17 8.14 17.07
C PHE A 133 -11.71 7.91 17.51
N ARG A 134 -11.31 8.43 18.68
CA ARG A 134 -9.99 8.21 19.26
C ARG A 134 -9.71 6.73 19.51
N LYS A 135 -10.67 6.02 20.11
CA LYS A 135 -10.53 4.58 20.36
C LYS A 135 -10.34 3.80 19.05
N ALA A 136 -11.05 4.18 17.99
CA ALA A 136 -10.88 3.58 16.67
C ALA A 136 -9.49 3.84 16.10
N PHE A 137 -8.98 5.07 16.25
CA PHE A 137 -7.65 5.44 15.82
C PHE A 137 -6.53 4.77 16.63
N GLU A 138 -6.67 4.66 17.94
CA GLU A 138 -5.76 3.89 18.80
C GLU A 138 -5.70 2.42 18.35
N GLY A 139 -6.86 1.82 18.04
CA GLY A 139 -6.91 0.46 17.47
C GLY A 139 -6.31 0.35 16.06
N TYR A 140 -6.30 1.43 15.28
CA TYR A 140 -5.57 1.50 14.01
C TYR A 140 -4.06 1.50 14.25
N LEU A 141 -3.56 2.42 15.07
CA LEU A 141 -2.14 2.55 15.39
C LEU A 141 -1.57 1.27 16.00
N LEU A 142 -2.28 0.63 16.93
CA LEU A 142 -1.85 -0.64 17.53
C LEU A 142 -1.65 -1.76 16.50
N ARG A 143 -2.36 -1.70 15.36
CA ARG A 143 -2.21 -2.68 14.26
C ARG A 143 -1.14 -2.28 13.26
N THR A 144 -0.93 -0.98 13.05
CA THR A 144 -0.05 -0.49 11.97
C THR A 144 1.34 -0.07 12.43
N ASP A 145 1.50 0.43 13.65
CA ASP A 145 2.77 0.97 14.15
C ASP A 145 3.83 -0.14 14.29
N PRO A 146 3.54 -1.32 14.90
CA PRO A 146 4.54 -2.37 14.99
C PRO A 146 5.03 -2.86 13.62
N ALA A 147 4.13 -2.92 12.63
CA ALA A 147 4.50 -3.30 11.26
C ALA A 147 5.29 -2.18 10.55
N SER A 148 4.93 -0.93 10.79
CA SER A 148 5.63 0.24 10.23
C SER A 148 7.04 0.37 10.80
N GLU A 149 7.22 0.20 12.11
CA GLU A 149 8.54 0.21 12.76
C GLU A 149 9.43 -0.92 12.25
N ARG A 150 8.90 -2.15 12.16
CA ARG A 150 9.62 -3.28 11.55
C ARG A 150 10.03 -2.98 10.12
N LEU A 151 9.16 -2.36 9.34
CA LEU A 151 9.41 -2.04 7.94
C LEU A 151 10.48 -0.97 7.77
N GLU A 152 10.46 0.09 8.59
CA GLU A 152 11.51 1.11 8.60
C GLU A 152 12.86 0.52 8.99
N ALA A 153 12.89 -0.33 10.02
CA ALA A 153 14.13 -0.99 10.44
C ALA A 153 14.68 -1.91 9.32
N ALA A 154 13.81 -2.66 8.65
CA ALA A 154 14.19 -3.54 7.55
C ALA A 154 14.62 -2.75 6.29
N ALA A 155 13.95 -1.64 5.97
CA ALA A 155 14.32 -0.76 4.87
C ALA A 155 15.68 -0.07 5.13
N ALA A 156 15.94 0.36 6.37
CA ALA A 156 17.20 0.96 6.76
C ALA A 156 18.40 0.00 6.68
N ALA A 157 18.17 -1.31 6.84
CA ALA A 157 19.19 -2.33 6.63
C ALA A 157 19.64 -2.46 5.16
N GLY A 158 18.82 -1.99 4.23
CA GLY A 158 19.10 -2.00 2.80
C GLY A 158 18.99 -3.37 2.13
N PRO A 159 19.35 -3.46 0.83
CA PRO A 159 19.22 -4.68 0.04
C PRO A 159 20.08 -5.84 0.58
N SER A 160 19.48 -7.01 0.82
CA SER A 160 20.16 -8.19 1.36
C SER A 160 20.73 -9.16 0.31
N SER A 161 20.32 -9.03 -0.96
CA SER A 161 20.72 -9.95 -2.03
C SER A 161 21.20 -9.23 -3.30
N ASP A 162 21.86 -9.97 -4.20
CA ASP A 162 22.21 -9.46 -5.54
C ASP A 162 20.96 -9.09 -6.35
N TRP A 163 19.88 -9.85 -6.19
CA TRP A 163 18.60 -9.56 -6.81
C TRP A 163 18.05 -8.22 -6.31
N ASP A 164 17.98 -8.03 -5.00
CA ASP A 164 17.46 -6.82 -4.37
C ASP A 164 18.29 -5.60 -4.80
N ARG A 165 19.62 -5.71 -4.79
CA ARG A 165 20.51 -4.66 -5.28
C ARG A 165 20.24 -4.29 -6.74
N ARG A 166 19.99 -5.28 -7.61
CA ARG A 166 19.70 -5.05 -9.02
C ARG A 166 18.33 -4.40 -9.23
N LEU A 167 17.29 -4.87 -8.56
CA LEU A 167 15.94 -4.36 -8.73
C LEU A 167 15.80 -2.93 -8.17
N CYS A 168 16.43 -2.66 -7.03
CA CYS A 168 16.42 -1.35 -6.39
C CYS A 168 17.38 -0.34 -7.04
N ALA A 169 18.22 -0.77 -7.99
CA ALA A 169 19.13 0.13 -8.68
C ALA A 169 18.37 1.22 -9.49
N PRO A 170 18.90 2.44 -9.57
CA PRO A 170 18.24 3.52 -10.31
C PRO A 170 17.93 3.16 -11.76
N GLY A 171 16.67 3.37 -12.17
CA GLY A 171 16.22 3.08 -13.54
C GLY A 171 16.10 1.58 -13.87
N ALA A 172 16.26 0.68 -12.89
CA ALA A 172 16.12 -0.77 -13.11
C ALA A 172 14.65 -1.22 -13.23
N PHE A 173 13.74 -0.61 -12.48
CA PHE A 173 12.31 -0.96 -12.45
C PHE A 173 11.41 0.08 -13.13
N TYR A 174 11.55 1.35 -12.75
CA TYR A 174 10.70 2.43 -13.27
C TYR A 174 10.96 2.71 -14.76
N PRO A 175 9.96 3.27 -15.46
CA PRO A 175 10.17 3.90 -16.76
C PRO A 175 11.32 4.92 -16.67
N PRO A 176 12.07 5.16 -17.76
CA PRO A 176 13.25 6.01 -17.78
C PRO A 176 13.00 7.50 -17.46
N ASP A 177 11.75 7.90 -17.25
CA ASP A 177 11.40 9.23 -16.76
C ASP A 177 10.52 9.08 -15.50
N PRO A 178 11.02 9.43 -14.30
CA PRO A 178 12.31 10.09 -14.01
C PRO A 178 13.52 9.14 -14.06
N PRO A 179 14.62 9.51 -14.75
CA PRO A 179 15.87 8.76 -14.70
C PRO A 179 16.47 8.97 -13.32
N ASN A 180 16.97 7.91 -12.70
CA ASN A 180 17.65 7.89 -11.39
C ASN A 180 16.79 7.59 -10.15
N VAL A 181 15.53 7.17 -10.30
CA VAL A 181 14.76 6.65 -9.15
C VAL A 181 14.98 5.13 -9.03
N GLY A 182 15.48 4.70 -7.87
CA GLY A 182 15.57 3.29 -7.51
C GLY A 182 14.23 2.76 -7.00
N PHE A 183 13.94 1.47 -7.21
CA PHE A 183 12.74 0.87 -6.65
C PHE A 183 12.82 0.82 -5.12
N ASP A 184 11.89 1.49 -4.46
CA ASP A 184 11.72 1.45 -3.01
C ASP A 184 10.38 0.79 -2.69
N ALA A 185 10.44 -0.41 -2.11
CA ALA A 185 9.27 -1.20 -1.76
C ALA A 185 8.64 -0.79 -0.44
N ALA A 186 9.35 -0.10 0.45
CA ALA A 186 8.84 0.23 1.79
C ALA A 186 7.58 1.11 1.75
N PRO A 187 7.50 2.17 0.92
CA PRO A 187 6.27 2.95 0.78
C PRO A 187 5.06 2.12 0.30
N PHE A 188 5.29 1.15 -0.61
CA PHE A 188 4.23 0.28 -1.11
C PHE A 188 3.80 -0.76 -0.07
N LEU A 189 4.73 -1.38 0.63
CA LEU A 189 4.44 -2.33 1.71
C LEU A 189 3.69 -1.65 2.85
N ARG A 190 4.18 -0.49 3.32
CA ARG A 190 3.52 0.32 4.34
C ARG A 190 2.08 0.60 3.94
N ARG A 191 1.87 0.96 2.68
CA ARG A 191 0.54 1.22 2.14
C ARG A 191 -0.36 -0.01 2.21
N ILE A 192 0.10 -1.15 1.74
CA ILE A 192 -0.70 -2.38 1.71
C ILE A 192 -1.08 -2.77 3.14
N ILE A 193 -0.10 -2.80 4.04
CA ILE A 193 -0.28 -3.12 5.47
C ILE A 193 -1.32 -2.20 6.11
N THR A 194 -1.19 -0.89 5.87
CA THR A 194 -2.08 0.10 6.50
C THR A 194 -3.48 0.12 5.90
N ARG A 195 -3.68 -0.34 4.66
CA ARG A 195 -4.95 -0.20 3.94
C ARG A 195 -6.09 -0.99 4.56
N ALA A 196 -5.86 -2.23 4.97
CA ALA A 196 -6.87 -3.04 5.66
C ALA A 196 -7.30 -2.37 6.97
N ALA A 197 -6.32 -1.98 7.81
CA ALA A 197 -6.59 -1.28 9.05
C ALA A 197 -7.27 0.10 8.82
N SER A 198 -6.92 0.80 7.75
CA SER A 198 -7.56 2.07 7.37
C SER A 198 -9.01 1.87 6.95
N ARG A 199 -9.35 0.78 6.24
CA ARG A 199 -10.75 0.48 5.87
C ARG A 199 -11.62 0.32 7.12
N ASP A 200 -11.14 -0.45 8.10
CA ASP A 200 -11.85 -0.65 9.37
C ASP A 200 -11.96 0.65 10.17
N LEU A 201 -10.90 1.46 10.18
CA LEU A 201 -10.91 2.79 10.79
C LEU A 201 -12.00 3.67 10.16
N TRP A 202 -12.04 3.77 8.83
CA TRP A 202 -13.03 4.57 8.12
C TRP A 202 -14.45 4.05 8.31
N GLN A 203 -14.65 2.73 8.31
CA GLN A 203 -15.95 2.14 8.62
C GLN A 203 -16.41 2.50 10.04
N THR A 204 -15.48 2.51 11.01
CA THR A 204 -15.79 2.90 12.40
C THR A 204 -16.06 4.39 12.52
N ILE A 205 -15.34 5.21 11.75
CA ILE A 205 -15.56 6.66 11.63
C ILE A 205 -16.96 6.94 11.08
N ASP A 206 -17.34 6.29 9.98
CA ASP A 206 -18.64 6.50 9.32
C ASP A 206 -19.83 6.07 10.20
N GLN A 207 -19.61 5.13 11.12
CA GLN A 207 -20.61 4.71 12.10
C GLN A 207 -20.74 5.68 13.28
N SER A 208 -19.69 6.47 13.57
CA SER A 208 -19.58 7.27 14.80
C SER A 208 -19.70 8.78 14.56
N LEU A 209 -19.29 9.25 13.38
CA LEU A 209 -19.24 10.65 12.97
C LEU A 209 -20.18 10.89 11.78
N THR A 210 -20.91 12.01 11.81
CA THR A 210 -21.62 12.47 10.61
C THR A 210 -20.64 13.13 9.64
N ARG A 211 -21.07 13.34 8.39
CA ARG A 211 -20.27 14.11 7.41
C ARG A 211 -19.92 15.51 7.92
N ASP A 212 -20.84 16.14 8.65
CA ASP A 212 -20.62 17.45 9.26
C ASP A 212 -19.58 17.39 10.38
N ASP A 213 -19.58 16.34 11.21
CA ASP A 213 -18.56 16.14 12.25
C ASP A 213 -17.17 15.98 11.63
N VAL A 214 -17.06 15.22 10.54
CA VAL A 214 -15.81 15.01 9.80
C VAL A 214 -15.31 16.31 9.17
N ALA A 215 -16.18 17.09 8.54
CA ALA A 215 -15.82 18.38 7.96
C ALA A 215 -15.31 19.37 9.02
N ARG A 216 -15.99 19.43 10.18
CA ARG A 216 -15.58 20.25 11.32
C ARG A 216 -14.23 19.84 11.91
N LEU A 217 -13.96 18.54 11.99
CA LEU A 217 -12.65 18.03 12.42
C LEU A 217 -11.55 18.34 11.40
N ALA A 218 -11.87 18.30 10.11
CA ALA A 218 -10.94 18.67 9.05
C ALA A 218 -10.54 20.14 9.12
N GLU A 219 -11.53 21.03 9.22
CA GLU A 219 -11.32 22.48 9.35
C GLU A 219 -10.52 22.81 10.62
N TRP A 220 -10.86 22.17 11.74
CA TRP A 220 -10.09 22.28 12.97
C TRP A 220 -8.65 21.80 12.78
N GLY A 221 -8.45 20.65 12.12
CA GLY A 221 -7.12 20.11 11.86
C GLY A 221 -6.27 20.93 10.91
N GLN A 222 -6.87 21.62 9.94
CA GLN A 222 -6.17 22.55 9.04
C GLN A 222 -5.53 23.72 9.79
N ALA A 223 -6.07 24.11 10.94
CA ALA A 223 -5.50 25.17 11.77
C ALA A 223 -4.15 24.77 12.41
N PHE A 224 -3.84 23.47 12.47
CA PHE A 224 -2.64 22.93 13.11
C PHE A 224 -1.72 22.22 12.11
N VAL A 225 -2.30 21.53 11.13
CA VAL A 225 -1.60 20.80 10.07
C VAL A 225 -2.07 21.36 8.72
N PRO A 226 -1.30 22.27 8.10
CA PRO A 226 -1.61 22.78 6.77
C PRO A 226 -1.71 21.60 5.80
N ASN A 227 -2.82 21.50 5.05
CA ASN A 227 -3.16 20.42 4.10
C ASN A 227 -3.93 19.19 4.65
N VAL A 228 -4.65 19.30 5.77
CA VAL A 228 -5.75 18.35 6.09
C VAL A 228 -6.94 18.63 5.14
N ALA A 229 -6.84 18.22 3.87
CA ALA A 229 -7.95 18.32 2.92
C ALA A 229 -8.76 17.02 2.97
N VAL A 230 -10.04 17.08 3.34
CA VAL A 230 -10.94 15.92 3.34
C VAL A 230 -11.75 15.89 2.06
N ARG A 231 -11.62 14.81 1.30
CA ARG A 231 -12.54 14.50 0.21
C ARG A 231 -13.53 13.47 0.71
N LEU A 232 -14.80 13.86 0.73
CA LEU A 232 -15.94 12.96 0.89
C LEU A 232 -16.13 12.14 -0.40
N ALA A 233 -15.15 11.32 -0.76
CA ALA A 233 -15.31 10.34 -1.82
C ALA A 233 -15.35 8.97 -1.17
N HIS A 234 -16.51 8.32 -1.22
CA HIS A 234 -16.65 6.92 -0.84
C HIS A 234 -15.60 6.08 -1.59
N PRO A 235 -14.94 5.12 -0.92
CA PRO A 235 -14.05 4.18 -1.60
C PRO A 235 -14.77 3.25 -2.61
N ASP A 236 -16.09 3.33 -2.72
CA ASP A 236 -16.90 2.51 -3.64
C ASP A 236 -17.32 3.20 -4.95
N THR A 237 -16.81 4.40 -5.25
CA THR A 237 -17.02 5.04 -6.57
C THR A 237 -15.71 5.55 -7.14
N GLY A 238 -14.96 4.66 -7.82
CA GLY A 238 -13.76 4.99 -8.58
C GLY A 238 -12.84 3.81 -8.76
#